data_AF-A0A5C4TAF1-F1
#
_entry.id   AF-A0A5C4TAF1-F1
#
_cell.length_a   1.000
_cell.length_b   1.000
_cell.length_c   1.000
_cell.angle_alpha   90.00
_cell.angle_beta   90.00
_cell.angle_gamma   90.00
#
_symmetry.space_group_name_H-M   'P 1'
#
loop_
_entity.id
_entity.type
_entity.pdbx_description
1 polymer ?
#
loop_
_entity_poly.entity_id
_entity_poly.type
_entity_poly.pdbx_seq_one_letter_code
_entity_poly.pdbx_strand_id
1 'polypeptide(L)'
;MVVIHVQLPLHNEMNVIPSDIPGFYTVFGLGDIMSNAQQPDAAAFGKRIGNKVNGFMKFESGFSHGSASSCILHPFTDYTMNRRQTNKIIVNVYPISKREEFRLNRMKWYSFSCLALAVILSAAGCSKSDSADSKAAPADKGAPPAAEAPKEPITLKVFETLGMTPEHFKLLIADPVKAKYPYITMERVQGSPKAIAEALAAKEQVDLFTFFNGNWGDYKDLGIVTDLKPMLNAAKADLNRFDQGALKTLTDLSKSGELYGLPYHMQFNALYYNKDLFDKFGVAYPGDGMTWEDAMELAKKMSRQEGETQYSGLTMDVWTRLTLQLGILPVNAATNKSNLTTDTFKKALEIAKQIYSIPGNPPKLGGDPFLKNKTTAMFASISLLDVLPTSGLNWDVAQYPSYKDKPNIFTQYDLHIMAISSTSKYKDDALKSMQVFLSDDVSRISTSQTGRVPLLVDPKFKEYFGSENPGLKGKKLSSIFKSKPNPNAAAFTKWHSKSYEIANKHVTEYLNDKIDLNTATRNADEEINKWIQDNP
;
A
#
# COMPACT_ATOMS: atom_id res chain seq x y z
N MET A 1 13.25 20.27 -19.55
CA MET A 1 13.77 19.50 -18.41
C MET A 1 14.78 20.40 -17.70
N VAL A 2 14.73 20.51 -16.38
CA VAL A 2 15.51 21.51 -15.61
C VAL A 2 16.15 20.79 -14.43
N VAL A 3 17.43 21.06 -14.15
CA VAL A 3 18.16 20.48 -13.02
C VAL A 3 18.16 21.48 -11.86
N ILE A 4 17.82 21.02 -10.65
CA ILE A 4 17.82 21.82 -9.42
C ILE A 4 18.98 21.35 -8.55
N HIS A 5 19.88 22.26 -8.21
CA HIS A 5 20.95 22.03 -7.23
C HIS A 5 20.67 22.85 -5.96
N VAL A 6 20.67 22.19 -4.81
CA VAL A 6 20.54 22.82 -3.49
C VAL A 6 21.86 22.64 -2.75
N GLN A 7 22.48 23.74 -2.34
CA GLN A 7 23.77 23.72 -1.64
C GLN A 7 23.58 24.19 -0.20
N LEU A 8 23.98 23.34 0.76
CA LEU A 8 24.03 23.64 2.20
C LEU A 8 25.49 23.92 2.60
N PRO A 9 25.76 24.86 3.51
CA PRO A 9 27.12 25.13 3.96
C PRO A 9 27.61 24.00 4.90
N LEU A 10 28.73 23.37 4.54
CA LEU A 10 29.50 22.46 5.41
C LEU A 10 30.77 23.17 5.88
N HIS A 11 31.10 23.05 7.17
CA HIS A 11 32.45 23.35 7.67
C HIS A 11 33.11 22.08 8.22
N ASN A 12 34.39 21.95 7.88
CA ASN A 12 35.32 20.86 8.16
C ASN A 12 35.59 20.64 9.65
N GLU A 13 35.40 19.42 10.15
CA GLU A 13 36.40 18.54 10.77
C GLU A 13 35.72 17.22 11.19
N MET A 14 36.36 16.09 10.89
CA MET A 14 35.78 14.75 11.06
C MET A 14 35.67 14.35 12.53
N ASN A 15 34.45 14.22 13.02
CA ASN A 15 34.03 13.14 13.93
C ASN A 15 32.53 12.90 13.79
N VAL A 16 32.17 11.61 13.81
CA VAL A 16 30.88 11.02 13.45
C VAL A 16 29.69 11.62 14.25
N ILE A 17 28.66 12.09 13.54
CA ILE A 17 27.31 12.38 14.09
C ILE A 17 26.24 11.82 13.10
N PRO A 18 25.12 11.21 13.58
CA PRO A 18 24.25 10.32 12.80
C PRO A 18 23.38 11.01 11.74
N SER A 19 22.90 10.20 10.80
CA SER A 19 22.01 10.50 9.66
C SER A 19 20.58 10.96 10.02
N ASP A 20 20.36 11.59 11.18
CA ASP A 20 19.03 11.85 11.71
C ASP A 20 18.58 13.29 11.51
N ILE A 21 18.12 13.60 10.29
CA ILE A 21 17.08 14.61 10.06
C ILE A 21 16.00 13.98 9.17
N PRO A 22 14.93 13.43 9.76
CA PRO A 22 13.79 12.91 8.99
C PRO A 22 13.01 14.10 8.40
N GLY A 23 12.97 14.23 7.08
CA GLY A 23 12.06 15.19 6.42
C GLY A 23 12.52 15.81 5.09
N PHE A 24 13.74 15.57 4.62
CA PHE A 24 14.27 16.34 3.49
C PHE A 24 13.86 15.86 2.08
N TYR A 25 13.25 14.68 1.93
CA TYR A 25 12.96 14.10 0.60
C TYR A 25 11.48 13.97 0.20
N THR A 26 10.52 14.40 1.04
CA THR A 26 9.10 14.03 0.81
C THR A 26 8.12 15.18 0.58
N VAL A 27 8.57 16.40 0.26
CA VAL A 27 7.62 17.51 0.01
C VAL A 27 8.05 18.41 -1.14
N PHE A 28 8.14 17.91 -2.38
CA PHE A 28 8.11 18.82 -3.54
C PHE A 28 7.43 18.18 -4.76
N GLY A 29 6.11 18.33 -4.83
CA GLY A 29 5.35 18.25 -6.08
C GLY A 29 5.75 19.39 -7.03
N LEU A 30 6.88 19.22 -7.71
CA LEU A 30 7.50 20.20 -8.62
C LEU A 30 6.91 20.19 -10.05
N GLY A 31 5.93 19.33 -10.34
CA GLY A 31 5.24 19.29 -11.63
C GLY A 31 4.48 20.57 -11.97
N ASP A 32 3.85 21.20 -10.97
CA ASP A 32 2.92 22.32 -11.21
C ASP A 32 3.59 23.70 -11.40
N ILE A 33 4.88 23.84 -11.10
CA ILE A 33 5.55 25.15 -11.17
C ILE A 33 5.95 25.53 -12.61
N MET A 34 5.94 24.58 -13.54
CA MET A 34 6.56 24.72 -14.87
C MET A 34 5.60 25.01 -16.03
N SER A 35 4.30 25.23 -15.78
CA SER A 35 3.32 25.32 -16.87
C SER A 35 3.26 26.66 -17.61
N ASN A 36 4.01 27.71 -17.22
CA ASN A 36 3.80 29.05 -17.83
C ASN A 36 5.02 30.01 -17.88
N ALA A 37 6.26 29.51 -17.90
CA ALA A 37 7.44 30.39 -17.99
C ALA A 37 8.34 29.99 -19.16
N GLN A 38 8.29 30.75 -20.26
CA GLN A 38 9.21 30.60 -21.40
C GLN A 38 10.64 31.11 -21.11
N GLN A 39 10.90 31.68 -19.92
CA GLN A 39 12.24 31.93 -19.37
C GLN A 39 12.20 31.84 -17.83
N PRO A 40 13.27 31.35 -17.16
CA PRO A 40 13.29 31.24 -15.70
C PRO A 40 13.44 32.61 -15.05
N ASP A 41 12.35 33.16 -14.50
CA ASP A 41 12.41 34.30 -13.58
C ASP A 41 12.68 33.79 -12.15
N ALA A 42 13.90 34.04 -11.67
CA ALA A 42 14.37 33.64 -10.35
C ALA A 42 13.52 34.22 -9.21
N ALA A 43 12.97 35.43 -9.38
CA ALA A 43 12.16 36.12 -8.39
C ALA A 43 10.76 35.52 -8.29
N ALA A 44 10.12 35.25 -9.43
CA ALA A 44 8.83 34.57 -9.47
C ALA A 44 8.91 33.14 -8.92
N PHE A 45 9.99 32.42 -9.24
CA PHE A 45 10.24 31.06 -8.74
C PHE A 45 10.47 31.03 -7.22
N GLY A 46 11.35 31.89 -6.71
CA GLY A 46 11.64 31.98 -5.27
C GLY A 46 10.40 32.33 -4.44
N LYS A 47 9.55 33.24 -4.94
CA LYS A 47 8.29 33.61 -4.28
C LYS A 47 7.26 32.47 -4.27
N ARG A 48 7.17 31.69 -5.36
CA ARG A 48 6.31 30.49 -5.44
C ARG A 48 6.77 29.37 -4.50
N ILE A 49 8.08 29.16 -4.36
CA ILE A 49 8.63 28.22 -3.38
C ILE A 49 8.25 28.68 -1.97
N GLY A 50 8.55 29.93 -1.59
CA GLY A 50 8.21 30.47 -0.27
C GLY A 50 6.72 30.29 0.09
N ASN A 51 5.83 30.52 -0.87
CA ASN A 51 4.39 30.33 -0.68
C ASN A 51 3.97 28.85 -0.54
N LYS A 52 4.61 27.91 -1.26
CA LYS A 52 4.29 26.47 -1.17
C LYS A 52 4.85 25.81 0.09
N VAL A 53 5.93 26.32 0.68
CA VAL A 53 6.48 25.78 1.94
C VAL A 53 5.76 26.36 3.16
N ASN A 54 4.44 26.58 3.09
CA ASN A 54 3.56 27.04 4.19
C ASN A 54 4.14 28.17 5.06
N GLY A 55 4.90 29.12 4.48
CA GLY A 55 5.48 30.25 5.21
C GLY A 55 6.72 29.93 6.06
N PHE A 56 7.31 28.72 5.97
CA PHE A 56 8.54 28.39 6.69
C PHE A 56 9.79 29.08 6.13
N MET A 57 9.75 29.57 4.89
CA MET A 57 10.87 30.26 4.26
C MET A 57 10.47 31.60 3.62
N LYS A 58 11.31 32.63 3.79
CA LYS A 58 11.18 33.96 3.18
C LYS A 58 12.16 34.13 2.03
N PHE A 59 11.67 34.60 0.89
CA PHE A 59 12.51 35.00 -0.24
C PHE A 59 13.18 36.34 0.05
N GLU A 60 14.52 36.39 -0.09
CA GLU A 60 15.31 37.61 0.11
C GLU A 60 15.64 38.28 -1.23
N SER A 61 16.22 37.53 -2.17
CA SER A 61 16.65 38.07 -3.47
C SER A 61 16.88 36.96 -4.49
N GLY A 62 16.87 37.33 -5.78
CA GLY A 62 17.15 36.47 -6.90
C GLY A 62 18.08 37.16 -7.88
N PHE A 63 18.98 36.39 -8.49
CA PHE A 63 19.94 36.90 -9.48
C PHE A 63 19.99 35.94 -10.66
N SER A 64 20.10 36.51 -11.86
CA SER A 64 20.28 35.77 -13.11
C SER A 64 21.67 36.06 -13.64
N HIS A 65 22.44 35.03 -13.96
CA HIS A 65 23.75 35.14 -14.60
C HIS A 65 23.81 34.11 -15.75
N GLY A 66 23.86 34.62 -16.99
CA GLY A 66 23.80 33.77 -18.17
C GLY A 66 22.50 32.97 -18.25
N SER A 67 22.59 31.67 -18.55
CA SER A 67 21.45 30.75 -18.63
C SER A 67 21.00 30.19 -17.28
N ALA A 68 21.62 30.60 -16.17
CA ALA A 68 21.33 30.10 -14.82
C ALA A 68 20.63 31.15 -13.96
N SER A 69 19.66 30.68 -13.16
CA SER A 69 18.91 31.49 -12.21
C SER A 69 19.12 30.96 -10.79
N SER A 70 19.41 31.86 -9.85
CA SER A 70 19.66 31.52 -8.44
C SER A 70 18.76 32.35 -7.53
N CYS A 71 18.27 31.75 -6.44
CA CYS A 71 17.55 32.46 -5.39
C CYS A 71 18.06 32.13 -3.99
N ILE A 72 17.92 33.11 -3.08
CA ILE A 72 18.29 33.00 -1.68
C ILE A 72 17.02 32.94 -0.83
N LEU A 73 16.92 31.92 0.01
CA LEU A 73 15.81 31.70 0.94
C LEU A 73 16.32 31.71 2.39
N HIS A 74 15.56 32.33 3.29
CA HIS A 74 15.79 32.29 4.75
C HIS A 74 14.71 31.48 5.44
N PRO A 75 15.05 30.66 6.43
CA PRO A 75 14.05 30.11 7.35
C PRO A 75 13.45 31.22 8.23
N PHE A 76 12.15 31.12 8.54
CA PHE A 76 11.52 31.97 9.55
C PHE A 76 11.92 31.47 10.95
N THR A 77 12.82 32.19 11.60
CA THR A 77 13.05 32.06 13.06
C THR A 77 13.13 33.45 13.67
N ASP A 78 12.06 33.89 14.33
CA ASP A 78 12.12 34.97 15.31
C ASP A 78 12.62 34.36 16.64
N TYR A 79 13.92 34.35 16.82
CA TYR A 79 14.54 34.13 18.13
C TYR A 79 15.69 35.10 18.28
N THR A 80 15.51 36.07 19.17
CA THR A 80 16.54 37.00 19.62
C THR A 80 17.62 36.23 20.39
N MET A 81 18.69 35.83 19.69
CA MET A 81 19.99 35.56 20.31
C MET A 81 21.13 36.18 19.49
N ASN A 82 22.12 36.68 20.22
CA ASN A 82 23.23 37.50 19.77
C ASN A 82 24.06 36.90 18.61
N ARG A 83 24.25 37.72 17.57
CA ARG A 83 25.35 37.82 16.58
C ARG A 83 26.03 36.54 16.03
N ARG A 84 25.90 36.45 14.69
CA ARG A 84 26.79 35.83 13.67
C ARG A 84 26.66 34.32 13.44
N GLN A 85 25.58 33.92 12.78
CA GLN A 85 25.61 33.04 11.58
C GLN A 85 24.17 32.92 11.03
N THR A 86 23.94 33.40 9.81
CA THR A 86 22.66 33.22 9.11
C THR A 86 22.78 32.01 8.18
N ASN A 87 21.98 30.97 8.42
CA ASN A 87 21.91 29.78 7.57
C ASN A 87 21.18 30.11 6.26
N LYS A 88 21.93 30.54 5.23
CA LYS A 88 21.39 30.82 3.90
C LYS A 88 21.32 29.53 3.07
N ILE A 89 20.17 29.28 2.44
CA ILE A 89 20.01 28.21 1.44
C ILE A 89 20.03 28.84 0.05
N ILE A 90 20.91 28.34 -0.82
CA ILE A 90 21.02 28.76 -2.22
C ILE A 90 20.44 27.66 -3.11
N VAL A 91 19.48 28.04 -3.96
CA VAL A 91 18.87 27.14 -4.95
C VAL A 91 19.24 27.61 -6.35
N ASN A 92 19.88 26.74 -7.13
CA ASN A 92 20.31 27.00 -8.50
C ASN A 92 19.47 26.21 -9.50
N VAL A 93 19.05 26.86 -10.59
CA VAL A 93 18.16 26.29 -11.62
C VAL A 93 18.79 26.45 -12.99
N TYR A 94 18.93 25.34 -13.74
CA TYR A 94 19.55 25.30 -15.07
C TYR A 94 18.61 24.71 -16.14
N PRO A 95 18.41 25.37 -17.30
CA PRO A 95 17.70 24.79 -18.44
C PRO A 95 18.54 23.72 -19.14
N ILE A 96 17.95 22.56 -19.44
CA ILE A 96 18.61 21.54 -20.28
C ILE A 96 18.48 21.94 -21.75
N SER A 97 19.57 22.41 -22.36
CA SER A 97 19.72 22.52 -23.81
C SER A 97 20.18 21.18 -24.41
N LYS A 98 19.58 20.78 -25.54
CA LYS A 98 19.96 19.57 -26.31
C LYS A 98 21.39 19.71 -26.88
N ARG A 99 22.17 18.61 -26.81
CA ARG A 99 23.58 18.38 -27.29
C ARG A 99 24.61 19.08 -26.38
N GLU A 100 25.69 18.44 -25.90
CA GLU A 100 26.62 17.52 -26.57
C GLU A 100 27.53 16.78 -25.54
N GLU A 101 28.33 15.85 -26.05
CA GLU A 101 29.25 14.89 -25.42
C GLU A 101 30.09 15.36 -24.20
N PHE A 102 30.21 14.51 -23.17
CA PHE A 102 31.44 14.41 -22.38
C PHE A 102 31.86 12.95 -22.18
N ARG A 103 32.82 12.56 -23.00
CA ARG A 103 33.67 11.38 -22.90
C ARG A 103 34.56 11.52 -21.65
N LEU A 104 34.68 10.45 -20.86
CA LEU A 104 35.87 10.19 -20.06
C LEU A 104 36.62 9.00 -20.69
N ASN A 105 37.80 9.31 -21.20
CA ASN A 105 38.69 8.37 -21.85
C ASN A 105 39.91 8.16 -20.94
N ARG A 106 40.24 6.89 -20.66
CA ARG A 106 41.59 6.28 -20.66
C ARG A 106 41.73 5.22 -19.57
N MET A 107 41.71 3.95 -19.98
CA MET A 107 42.92 3.13 -19.85
C MET A 107 42.90 2.01 -20.90
N LYS A 108 44.01 1.95 -21.64
CA LYS A 108 44.27 1.05 -22.76
C LYS A 108 44.58 -0.36 -22.24
N TRP A 109 44.13 -1.42 -22.92
CA TRP A 109 45.04 -2.26 -23.72
C TRP A 109 44.35 -3.40 -24.50
N TYR A 110 44.89 -3.58 -25.72
CA TYR A 110 44.88 -4.71 -26.68
C TYR A 110 43.61 -5.12 -27.46
N SER A 111 43.52 -4.54 -28.66
CA SER A 111 43.33 -5.12 -29.99
C SER A 111 43.10 -6.64 -30.12
N PHE A 112 42.07 -7.04 -30.91
CA PHE A 112 42.29 -7.53 -32.28
C PHE A 112 40.98 -7.57 -33.08
N SER A 113 41.08 -7.08 -34.32
CA SER A 113 40.07 -7.01 -35.38
C SER A 113 39.58 -8.38 -35.85
N CYS A 114 38.35 -8.47 -36.37
CA CYS A 114 38.09 -8.75 -37.80
C CYS A 114 36.59 -8.90 -38.08
N LEU A 115 36.10 -8.02 -38.95
CA LEU A 115 34.80 -8.09 -39.61
C LEU A 115 34.95 -8.86 -40.94
N ALA A 116 33.83 -9.45 -41.39
CA ALA A 116 33.48 -9.83 -42.78
C ALA A 116 33.85 -11.24 -43.27
N LEU A 117 32.86 -12.08 -43.64
CA LEU A 117 32.29 -12.20 -45.00
C LEU A 117 31.27 -13.37 -45.16
N ALA A 118 30.38 -13.26 -46.17
CA ALA A 118 29.58 -14.28 -46.90
C ALA A 118 28.42 -14.97 -46.13
N VAL A 119 27.12 -14.90 -46.46
CA VAL A 119 26.30 -14.95 -47.71
C VAL A 119 26.31 -16.32 -48.44
N ILE A 120 25.09 -16.81 -48.76
CA ILE A 120 24.67 -17.95 -49.63
C ILE A 120 24.69 -19.32 -48.89
N LEU A 121 23.63 -20.14 -48.77
CA LEU A 121 22.55 -20.54 -49.69
C LEU A 121 21.17 -20.68 -49.04
N SER A 122 20.16 -20.21 -49.78
CA SER A 122 18.76 -20.62 -49.70
C SER A 122 18.44 -21.61 -50.84
N ALA A 123 17.41 -22.43 -50.62
CA ALA A 123 16.63 -23.19 -51.60
C ALA A 123 17.16 -24.59 -52.03
N ALA A 124 16.57 -25.61 -51.41
CA ALA A 124 16.06 -26.77 -52.13
C ALA A 124 14.64 -27.05 -51.60
N GLY A 125 13.64 -26.71 -52.41
CA GLY A 125 12.24 -27.04 -52.19
C GLY A 125 11.72 -27.95 -53.31
N CYS A 126 10.80 -28.83 -52.92
CA CYS A 126 9.88 -29.65 -53.73
C CYS A 126 10.41 -30.92 -54.40
N SER A 127 9.96 -32.07 -53.89
CA SER A 127 9.21 -33.04 -54.73
C SER A 127 8.16 -33.76 -53.87
N LYS A 128 7.06 -34.16 -54.53
CA LYS A 128 5.79 -34.65 -54.00
C LYS A 128 5.52 -36.03 -54.63
N SER A 129 4.73 -36.87 -53.92
CA SER A 129 4.08 -38.15 -54.30
C SER A 129 5.03 -39.34 -54.61
N ASP A 130 4.85 -40.56 -54.12
CA ASP A 130 3.63 -41.37 -54.00
C ASP A 130 3.65 -42.41 -52.86
N SER A 131 2.50 -43.05 -52.67
CA SER A 131 2.07 -43.98 -51.62
C SER A 131 2.38 -45.45 -51.94
N ALA A 132 2.71 -46.27 -50.92
CA ALA A 132 2.18 -47.63 -50.69
C ALA A 132 2.96 -48.41 -49.58
N ASP A 133 2.22 -48.68 -48.50
CA ASP A 133 2.13 -49.88 -47.66
C ASP A 133 3.32 -50.64 -47.01
N SER A 134 3.19 -50.71 -45.67
CA SER A 134 3.29 -51.91 -44.81
C SER A 134 4.65 -52.51 -44.42
N LYS A 135 5.10 -52.20 -43.18
CA LYS A 135 5.55 -53.20 -42.19
C LYS A 135 5.60 -52.64 -40.76
N ALA A 136 4.81 -53.23 -39.87
CA ALA A 136 4.81 -52.95 -38.44
C ALA A 136 5.99 -53.62 -37.73
N ALA A 137 6.63 -52.87 -36.82
CA ALA A 137 7.67 -53.29 -35.88
C ALA A 137 7.56 -52.37 -34.62
N PRO A 138 8.04 -52.79 -33.44
CA PRO A 138 7.28 -52.73 -32.19
C PRO A 138 7.29 -51.40 -31.44
N ALA A 139 6.33 -51.29 -30.52
CA ALA A 139 6.10 -50.19 -29.59
C ALA A 139 7.38 -49.62 -28.95
N ASP A 140 7.66 -48.36 -29.27
CA ASP A 140 8.71 -47.57 -28.65
C ASP A 140 8.22 -46.96 -27.33
N LYS A 141 9.09 -47.00 -26.33
CA LYS A 141 8.82 -46.54 -24.97
C LYS A 141 8.70 -45.01 -25.00
N GLY A 142 7.67 -44.50 -24.31
CA GLY A 142 7.29 -43.10 -24.28
C GLY A 142 8.49 -42.14 -24.23
N ALA A 143 8.61 -41.35 -25.30
CA ALA A 143 9.51 -40.22 -25.35
C ALA A 143 9.21 -39.26 -24.17
N PRO A 144 10.23 -38.67 -23.54
CA PRO A 144 10.04 -37.56 -22.61
C PRO A 144 9.21 -36.46 -23.30
N PRO A 145 8.33 -35.76 -22.57
CA PRO A 145 7.56 -34.66 -23.15
C PRO A 145 8.52 -33.69 -23.83
N ALA A 146 8.27 -33.43 -25.12
CA ALA A 146 9.05 -32.50 -25.90
C ALA A 146 9.17 -31.17 -25.14
N ALA A 147 10.41 -30.69 -24.96
CA ALA A 147 10.65 -29.37 -24.39
C ALA A 147 9.83 -28.35 -25.20
N GLU A 148 8.97 -27.58 -24.51
CA GLU A 148 8.23 -26.48 -25.14
C GLU A 148 9.23 -25.59 -25.90
N ALA A 149 8.89 -25.23 -27.14
CA ALA A 149 9.72 -24.32 -27.93
C ALA A 149 10.03 -23.04 -27.12
N PRO A 150 11.23 -22.46 -27.25
CA PRO A 150 11.61 -21.26 -26.51
C PRO A 150 10.58 -20.15 -26.75
N LYS A 151 9.91 -19.70 -25.69
CA LYS A 151 8.98 -18.57 -25.77
C LYS A 151 9.75 -17.26 -25.84
N GLU A 152 9.23 -16.31 -26.60
CA GLU A 152 9.77 -14.96 -26.62
C GLU A 152 9.72 -14.34 -25.21
N PRO A 153 10.77 -13.63 -24.77
CA PRO A 153 10.75 -12.94 -23.49
C PRO A 153 9.63 -11.89 -23.43
N ILE A 154 8.86 -11.90 -22.34
CA ILE A 154 7.81 -10.92 -22.07
C ILE A 154 8.04 -10.22 -20.74
N THR A 155 7.50 -9.00 -20.62
CA THR A 155 7.43 -8.26 -19.35
C THR A 155 5.97 -8.05 -18.99
N LEU A 156 5.59 -8.46 -17.77
CA LEU A 156 4.27 -8.22 -17.19
C LEU A 156 4.35 -7.06 -16.19
N LYS A 157 3.57 -6.01 -16.40
CA LYS A 157 3.49 -4.85 -15.51
C LYS A 157 2.43 -5.06 -14.43
N VAL A 158 2.86 -5.00 -13.17
CA VAL A 158 2.01 -5.15 -11.98
C VAL A 158 1.84 -3.79 -11.31
N PHE A 159 0.64 -3.23 -11.37
CA PHE A 159 0.29 -2.01 -10.65
C PHE A 159 -0.03 -2.36 -9.19
N GLU A 160 0.95 -2.13 -8.32
CA GLU A 160 0.92 -2.49 -6.89
C GLU A 160 0.35 -1.32 -6.07
N THR A 161 -0.79 -1.52 -5.40
CA THR A 161 -1.56 -0.44 -4.73
C THR A 161 -1.61 -0.57 -3.21
N LEU A 162 -1.02 -1.62 -2.65
CA LEU A 162 -1.21 -2.08 -1.27
C LEU A 162 0.06 -2.00 -0.42
N GLY A 163 1.08 -1.29 -0.90
CA GLY A 163 2.28 -0.98 -0.13
C GLY A 163 3.26 -2.15 -0.01
N MET A 164 3.19 -3.14 -0.90
CA MET A 164 4.21 -4.18 -0.96
C MET A 164 5.57 -3.57 -1.35
N THR A 165 6.57 -3.73 -0.48
CA THR A 165 7.92 -3.21 -0.72
C THR A 165 8.55 -3.84 -1.96
N PRO A 166 9.51 -3.16 -2.62
CA PRO A 166 10.26 -3.75 -3.73
C PRO A 166 10.91 -5.10 -3.37
N GLU A 167 11.40 -5.24 -2.13
CA GLU A 167 12.02 -6.46 -1.62
C GLU A 167 11.00 -7.60 -1.51
N HIS A 168 9.83 -7.34 -0.93
CA HIS A 168 8.75 -8.32 -0.85
C HIS A 168 8.19 -8.67 -2.24
N PHE A 169 8.07 -7.70 -3.15
CA PHE A 169 7.66 -7.98 -4.53
C PHE A 169 8.66 -8.90 -5.24
N LYS A 170 9.96 -8.62 -5.07
CA LYS A 170 11.01 -9.47 -5.63
C LYS A 170 10.94 -10.89 -5.05
N LEU A 171 10.85 -11.01 -3.72
CA LEU A 171 10.84 -12.27 -2.99
C LEU A 171 9.62 -13.15 -3.31
N LEU A 172 8.43 -12.54 -3.37
CA LEU A 172 7.17 -13.28 -3.44
C LEU A 172 6.64 -13.42 -4.87
N ILE A 173 6.98 -12.49 -5.77
CA ILE A 173 6.43 -12.44 -7.13
C ILE A 173 7.54 -12.60 -8.17
N ALA A 174 8.50 -11.67 -8.23
CA ALA A 174 9.42 -11.63 -9.36
C ALA A 174 10.36 -12.84 -9.44
N ASP A 175 11.02 -13.21 -8.33
CA ASP A 175 11.96 -14.33 -8.32
C ASP A 175 11.26 -15.68 -8.50
N PRO A 176 10.16 -16.00 -7.78
CA PRO A 176 9.46 -17.27 -7.98
C PRO A 176 8.92 -17.42 -9.40
N VAL A 177 8.37 -16.35 -9.99
CA VAL A 177 7.88 -16.38 -11.37
C VAL A 177 9.03 -16.60 -12.35
N LYS A 178 10.13 -15.85 -12.22
CA LYS A 178 11.30 -16.02 -13.09
C LYS A 178 11.93 -17.41 -12.97
N ALA A 179 11.96 -17.99 -11.77
CA ALA A 179 12.48 -19.33 -11.54
C ALA A 179 11.63 -20.40 -12.26
N LYS A 180 10.29 -20.25 -12.26
CA LYS A 180 9.38 -21.21 -12.90
C LYS A 180 9.19 -20.96 -14.40
N TYR A 181 9.21 -19.69 -14.81
CA TYR A 181 8.99 -19.24 -16.18
C TYR A 181 10.08 -18.22 -16.57
N PRO A 182 11.27 -18.68 -16.99
CA PRO A 182 12.42 -17.80 -17.27
C PRO A 182 12.19 -16.75 -18.36
N TYR A 183 11.18 -16.94 -19.21
CA TYR A 183 10.77 -16.00 -20.25
C TYR A 183 9.87 -14.86 -19.73
N ILE A 184 9.37 -14.93 -18.49
CA ILE A 184 8.51 -13.91 -17.88
C ILE A 184 9.33 -13.03 -16.94
N THR A 185 9.31 -11.72 -17.19
CA THR A 185 9.81 -10.70 -16.26
C THR A 185 8.63 -10.00 -15.59
N MET A 186 8.64 -9.91 -14.26
CA MET A 186 7.63 -9.19 -13.49
C MET A 186 8.15 -7.79 -13.13
N GLU A 187 7.46 -6.74 -13.57
CA GLU A 187 7.81 -5.34 -13.29
C GLU A 187 6.80 -4.73 -12.31
N ARG A 188 7.28 -4.25 -11.16
CA ARG A 188 6.44 -3.53 -10.19
C ARG A 188 6.29 -2.07 -10.63
N VAL A 189 5.05 -1.62 -10.78
CA VAL A 189 4.68 -0.22 -10.96
C VAL A 189 3.94 0.23 -9.71
N GLN A 190 4.26 1.41 -9.17
CA GLN A 190 3.47 1.98 -8.09
C GLN A 190 2.07 2.31 -8.62
N GLY A 191 1.06 1.64 -8.08
CA GLY A 191 -0.31 1.72 -8.53
C GLY A 191 -1.17 2.64 -7.68
N SER A 192 -2.24 3.14 -8.31
CA SER A 192 -3.46 3.68 -7.71
C SER A 192 -4.54 3.64 -8.79
N PRO A 193 -5.84 3.78 -8.46
CA PRO A 193 -6.87 3.91 -9.49
C PRO A 193 -6.54 5.05 -10.49
N LYS A 194 -6.03 6.18 -10.00
CA LYS A 194 -5.59 7.30 -10.83
C LYS A 194 -4.40 6.94 -11.73
N ALA A 195 -3.34 6.34 -11.20
CA ALA A 195 -2.16 5.97 -11.97
C ALA A 195 -2.49 4.93 -13.07
N ILE A 196 -3.40 4.01 -12.77
CA ILE A 196 -3.94 3.06 -13.76
C ILE A 196 -4.74 3.80 -14.82
N ALA A 197 -5.64 4.72 -14.44
CA ALA A 197 -6.40 5.52 -15.40
C ALA A 197 -5.49 6.33 -16.35
N GLU A 198 -4.43 6.93 -15.81
CA GLU A 198 -3.40 7.65 -16.58
C GLU A 198 -2.66 6.71 -17.55
N ALA A 199 -2.25 5.52 -17.08
CA ALA A 199 -1.62 4.50 -17.92
C ALA A 199 -2.55 4.04 -19.06
N LEU A 200 -3.84 3.81 -18.78
CA LEU A 200 -4.83 3.44 -19.80
C LEU A 200 -5.03 4.55 -20.83
N ALA A 201 -5.12 5.81 -20.40
CA ALA A 201 -5.25 6.96 -21.29
C ALA A 201 -4.01 7.12 -22.19
N ALA A 202 -2.82 6.83 -21.64
CA ALA A 202 -1.55 6.79 -22.38
C ALA A 202 -1.36 5.52 -23.24
N LYS A 203 -2.33 4.59 -23.22
CA LYS A 203 -2.26 3.27 -23.88
C LYS A 203 -1.05 2.44 -23.43
N GLU A 204 -0.61 2.66 -22.20
CA GLU A 204 0.42 1.85 -21.56
C GLU A 204 -0.11 0.46 -21.16
N GLN A 205 0.82 -0.47 -21.04
CA GLN A 205 0.52 -1.84 -20.65
C GLN A 205 0.15 -1.93 -19.17
N VAL A 206 -0.99 -2.54 -18.88
CA VAL A 206 -1.47 -2.88 -17.53
C VAL A 206 -1.85 -4.36 -17.57
N ASP A 207 -1.03 -5.24 -16.96
CA ASP A 207 -1.29 -6.69 -17.02
C ASP A 207 -1.97 -7.18 -15.76
N LEU A 208 -1.42 -6.80 -14.62
CA LEU A 208 -1.88 -7.17 -13.30
C LEU A 208 -2.00 -5.93 -12.44
N PHE A 209 -2.89 -5.99 -11.47
CA PHE A 209 -3.00 -4.95 -10.45
C PHE A 209 -3.42 -5.57 -9.14
N THR A 210 -3.00 -4.95 -8.04
CA THR A 210 -3.48 -5.32 -6.71
C THR A 210 -4.51 -4.33 -6.22
N PHE A 211 -5.44 -4.77 -5.39
CA PHE A 211 -6.41 -3.90 -4.72
C PHE A 211 -6.98 -4.52 -3.45
N PHE A 212 -7.52 -3.67 -2.59
CA PHE A 212 -8.27 -4.06 -1.40
C PHE A 212 -9.73 -4.30 -1.79
N ASN A 213 -10.38 -5.33 -1.26
CA ASN A 213 -11.77 -5.66 -1.61
C ASN A 213 -12.76 -4.50 -1.43
N GLY A 214 -12.51 -3.54 -0.55
CA GLY A 214 -13.37 -2.35 -0.42
C GLY A 214 -13.32 -1.40 -1.61
N ASN A 215 -12.20 -1.32 -2.33
CA ASN A 215 -12.00 -0.40 -3.44
C ASN A 215 -12.34 -1.02 -4.81
N TRP A 216 -12.95 -2.20 -4.84
CA TRP A 216 -13.25 -2.93 -6.08
C TRP A 216 -14.04 -2.09 -7.10
N GLY A 217 -14.95 -1.23 -6.62
CA GLY A 217 -15.75 -0.32 -7.44
C GLY A 217 -14.91 0.62 -8.29
N ASP A 218 -13.83 1.16 -7.72
CA ASP A 218 -12.92 2.09 -8.42
C ASP A 218 -12.32 1.44 -9.66
N TYR A 219 -11.95 0.15 -9.59
CA TYR A 219 -11.37 -0.59 -10.71
C TYR A 219 -12.43 -1.11 -11.69
N LYS A 220 -13.66 -1.36 -11.19
CA LYS A 220 -14.80 -1.71 -12.03
C LYS A 220 -15.17 -0.54 -12.94
N ASP A 221 -15.20 0.68 -12.40
CA ASP A 221 -15.54 1.90 -13.13
C ASP A 221 -14.48 2.26 -14.18
N LEU A 222 -13.21 1.87 -13.96
CA LEU A 222 -12.15 1.95 -14.97
C LEU A 222 -12.28 0.89 -16.09
N GLY A 223 -13.17 -0.09 -15.95
CA GLY A 223 -13.37 -1.15 -16.94
C GLY A 223 -12.24 -2.18 -17.03
N ILE A 224 -11.41 -2.29 -15.98
CA ILE A 224 -10.17 -3.10 -16.02
C ILE A 224 -10.33 -4.49 -15.40
N VAL A 225 -11.43 -4.73 -14.68
CA VAL A 225 -11.66 -6.01 -14.00
C VAL A 225 -11.97 -7.13 -15.01
N THR A 226 -11.48 -8.33 -14.72
CA THR A 226 -11.75 -9.54 -15.53
C THR A 226 -12.39 -10.59 -14.65
N ASP A 227 -13.49 -11.24 -15.07
CA ASP A 227 -13.98 -12.45 -14.40
C ASP A 227 -12.97 -13.59 -14.63
N LEU A 228 -12.30 -14.02 -13.58
CA LEU A 228 -11.25 -15.04 -13.66
C LEU A 228 -11.83 -16.46 -13.70
N LYS A 229 -13.11 -16.67 -13.37
CA LYS A 229 -13.70 -18.04 -13.30
C LYS A 229 -13.48 -18.85 -14.58
N PRO A 230 -13.70 -18.34 -15.81
CA PRO A 230 -13.47 -19.12 -17.02
C PRO A 230 -12.01 -19.59 -17.17
N MET A 231 -11.07 -18.69 -16.88
CA MET A 231 -9.63 -18.99 -16.98
C MET A 231 -9.16 -19.97 -15.89
N LEU A 232 -9.66 -19.78 -14.66
CA LEU A 232 -9.38 -20.68 -13.54
C LEU A 232 -9.93 -22.09 -13.78
N ASN A 233 -11.14 -22.20 -14.34
CA ASN A 233 -11.75 -23.47 -14.72
C ASN A 233 -10.94 -24.17 -15.81
N ALA A 234 -10.55 -23.44 -16.87
CA ALA A 234 -9.70 -23.98 -17.94
C ALA A 234 -8.35 -24.46 -17.42
N ALA A 235 -7.75 -23.73 -16.47
CA ALA A 235 -6.51 -24.09 -15.81
C ALA A 235 -6.67 -25.17 -14.71
N LYS A 236 -7.90 -25.63 -14.43
CA LYS A 236 -8.24 -26.56 -13.34
C LYS A 236 -7.69 -26.09 -11.99
N ALA A 237 -7.77 -24.80 -11.72
CA ALA A 237 -7.32 -24.23 -10.45
C ALA A 237 -8.19 -24.76 -9.31
N ASP A 238 -7.57 -25.31 -8.26
CA ASP A 238 -8.27 -25.72 -7.06
C ASP A 238 -8.56 -24.49 -6.19
N LEU A 239 -9.82 -24.08 -6.14
CA LEU A 239 -10.27 -22.98 -5.27
C LEU A 239 -10.63 -23.46 -3.86
N ASN A 240 -10.81 -24.77 -3.64
CA ASN A 240 -11.17 -25.32 -2.32
C ASN A 240 -10.04 -25.20 -1.30
N ARG A 241 -8.81 -25.05 -1.78
CA ARG A 241 -7.64 -24.80 -0.93
C ARG A 241 -7.61 -23.40 -0.30
N PHE A 242 -8.44 -22.46 -0.74
CA PHE A 242 -8.52 -21.11 -0.16
C PHE A 242 -9.58 -21.04 0.93
N ASP A 243 -9.44 -20.06 1.83
CA ASP A 243 -10.48 -19.75 2.81
C ASP A 243 -11.80 -19.43 2.11
N GLN A 244 -12.84 -20.20 2.44
CA GLN A 244 -14.12 -20.11 1.75
C GLN A 244 -14.89 -18.85 2.12
N GLY A 245 -14.67 -18.28 3.31
CA GLY A 245 -15.23 -16.98 3.70
C GLY A 245 -14.60 -15.85 2.90
N ALA A 246 -13.28 -15.91 2.67
CA ALA A 246 -12.57 -14.97 1.82
C ALA A 246 -13.03 -15.07 0.36
N LEU A 247 -13.10 -16.27 -0.22
CA LEU A 247 -13.60 -16.45 -1.59
C LEU A 247 -15.04 -15.95 -1.74
N LYS A 248 -15.92 -16.29 -0.79
CA LYS A 248 -17.30 -15.79 -0.78
C LYS A 248 -17.34 -14.27 -0.74
N THR A 249 -16.51 -13.64 0.09
CA THR A 249 -16.39 -12.18 0.18
C THR A 249 -16.04 -11.56 -1.18
N LEU A 250 -15.18 -12.21 -1.96
CA LEU A 250 -14.82 -11.74 -3.31
C LEU A 250 -15.92 -11.95 -4.34
N THR A 251 -16.60 -13.10 -4.31
CA THR A 251 -17.71 -13.37 -5.25
C THR A 251 -18.91 -12.48 -4.98
N ASP A 252 -19.15 -12.12 -3.71
CA ASP A 252 -20.25 -11.23 -3.31
C ASP A 252 -20.04 -9.77 -3.76
N LEU A 253 -18.83 -9.39 -4.21
CA LEU A 253 -18.58 -8.07 -4.80
C LEU A 253 -19.35 -7.89 -6.13
N SER A 254 -19.68 -9.00 -6.81
CA SER A 254 -20.48 -8.99 -8.02
C SER A 254 -21.83 -9.67 -7.79
N LYS A 255 -22.92 -9.01 -8.19
CA LYS A 255 -24.27 -9.60 -8.15
C LYS A 255 -24.40 -10.83 -9.06
N SER A 256 -23.57 -10.94 -10.10
CA SER A 256 -23.49 -12.11 -11.00
C SER A 256 -22.50 -13.17 -10.53
N GLY A 257 -21.88 -12.99 -9.35
CA GLY A 257 -20.93 -13.92 -8.75
C GLY A 257 -19.59 -14.01 -9.47
N GLU A 258 -19.21 -13.01 -10.26
CA GLU A 258 -17.89 -12.90 -10.90
C GLU A 258 -16.75 -12.87 -9.88
N LEU A 259 -15.60 -13.43 -10.24
CA LEU A 259 -14.40 -13.44 -9.38
C LEU A 259 -13.32 -12.57 -10.03
N TYR A 260 -13.21 -11.32 -9.59
CA TYR A 260 -12.32 -10.34 -10.23
C TYR A 260 -10.84 -10.51 -9.91
N GLY A 261 -10.49 -11.40 -8.98
CA GLY A 261 -9.12 -11.61 -8.53
C GLY A 261 -9.03 -12.72 -7.50
N LEU A 262 -7.81 -13.14 -7.18
CA LEU A 262 -7.54 -14.10 -6.12
C LEU A 262 -6.88 -13.41 -4.91
N PRO A 263 -7.27 -13.75 -3.67
CA PRO A 263 -6.74 -13.09 -2.51
C PRO A 263 -5.41 -13.74 -2.12
N TYR A 264 -4.40 -12.92 -1.83
CA TYR A 264 -3.06 -13.39 -1.47
C TYR A 264 -2.68 -13.06 -0.02
N HIS A 265 -3.39 -12.13 0.61
CA HIS A 265 -3.18 -11.76 1.99
C HIS A 265 -4.50 -11.31 2.63
N MET A 266 -4.72 -11.75 3.87
CA MET A 266 -5.80 -11.23 4.71
C MET A 266 -5.20 -10.39 5.83
N GLN A 267 -5.64 -9.14 5.93
CA GLN A 267 -5.33 -8.30 7.08
C GLN A 267 -6.04 -8.84 8.32
N PHE A 268 -5.40 -8.67 9.46
CA PHE A 268 -6.02 -8.88 10.78
C PHE A 268 -5.95 -7.57 11.55
N ASN A 269 -6.78 -7.45 12.59
CA ASN A 269 -6.64 -6.36 13.55
C ASN A 269 -6.06 -6.85 14.87
N ALA A 270 -5.31 -5.98 15.54
CA ALA A 270 -4.75 -6.26 16.85
C ALA A 270 -4.59 -4.97 17.68
N LEU A 271 -4.40 -5.13 18.99
CA LEU A 271 -4.02 -4.04 19.89
C LEU A 271 -2.51 -4.09 20.10
N TYR A 272 -1.79 -3.21 19.41
CA TYR A 272 -0.36 -3.06 19.62
C TYR A 272 -0.11 -2.15 20.82
N TYR A 273 0.91 -2.44 21.61
CA TYR A 273 1.24 -1.60 22.76
C TYR A 273 2.73 -1.34 22.91
N ASN A 274 3.08 -0.15 23.38
CA ASN A 274 4.44 0.28 23.67
C ASN A 274 4.81 -0.11 25.10
N LYS A 275 5.59 -1.19 25.26
CA LYS A 275 5.99 -1.73 26.57
C LYS A 275 6.73 -0.71 27.42
N ASP A 276 7.57 0.13 26.82
CA ASP A 276 8.34 1.12 27.57
C ASP A 276 7.43 2.10 28.32
N LEU A 277 6.27 2.47 27.75
CA LEU A 277 5.32 3.34 28.44
C LEU A 277 4.59 2.63 29.57
N PHE A 278 4.23 1.37 29.40
CA PHE A 278 3.61 0.58 30.46
C PHE A 278 4.58 0.36 31.63
N ASP A 279 5.84 0.03 31.33
CA ASP A 279 6.89 -0.16 32.31
C ASP A 279 7.20 1.16 33.04
N LYS A 280 7.31 2.27 32.29
CA LYS A 280 7.53 3.62 32.84
C LYS A 280 6.42 4.03 33.82
N PHE A 281 5.17 3.72 33.50
CA PHE A 281 4.02 4.16 34.30
C PHE A 281 3.58 3.14 35.36
N GLY A 282 4.22 1.98 35.44
CA GLY A 282 3.86 0.92 36.39
C GLY A 282 2.46 0.35 36.16
N VAL A 283 2.00 0.33 34.91
CA VAL A 283 0.67 -0.18 34.53
C VAL A 283 0.84 -1.55 33.88
N ALA A 284 -0.04 -2.50 34.23
CA ALA A 284 -0.02 -3.82 33.61
C ALA A 284 -0.34 -3.76 32.10
N TYR A 285 0.34 -4.59 31.31
CA TYR A 285 0.10 -4.70 29.87
C TYR A 285 -1.35 -5.11 29.54
N PRO A 286 -1.88 -4.71 28.36
CA PRO A 286 -3.20 -5.15 27.93
C PRO A 286 -3.24 -6.69 27.80
N GLY A 287 -4.38 -7.25 28.20
CA GLY A 287 -4.66 -8.69 28.09
C GLY A 287 -5.52 -9.01 26.88
N ASP A 288 -5.66 -10.31 26.60
CA ASP A 288 -6.63 -10.78 25.62
C ASP A 288 -8.06 -10.74 26.18
N GLY A 289 -9.07 -10.66 25.30
CA GLY A 289 -10.48 -10.64 25.67
C GLY A 289 -11.02 -9.28 26.12
N MET A 290 -10.24 -8.20 26.04
CA MET A 290 -10.68 -6.86 26.40
C MET A 290 -11.84 -6.37 25.52
N THR A 291 -12.80 -5.70 26.15
CA THR A 291 -13.79 -4.90 25.45
C THR A 291 -13.24 -3.52 25.08
N TRP A 292 -13.95 -2.77 24.22
CA TRP A 292 -13.61 -1.36 23.99
C TRP A 292 -13.67 -0.54 25.29
N GLU A 293 -14.61 -0.85 26.18
CA GLU A 293 -14.72 -0.23 27.49
C GLU A 293 -13.48 -0.52 28.35
N ASP A 294 -13.02 -1.77 28.41
CA ASP A 294 -11.80 -2.14 29.14
C ASP A 294 -10.56 -1.43 28.56
N ALA A 295 -10.46 -1.36 27.22
CA ALA A 295 -9.37 -0.67 26.55
C ALA A 295 -9.38 0.84 26.85
N MET A 296 -10.55 1.47 26.92
CA MET A 296 -10.69 2.87 27.30
C MET A 296 -10.32 3.12 28.77
N GLU A 297 -10.70 2.23 29.68
CA GLU A 297 -10.30 2.33 31.09
C GLU A 297 -8.78 2.18 31.27
N LEU A 298 -8.15 1.27 30.53
CA LEU A 298 -6.71 1.16 30.50
C LEU A 298 -6.05 2.41 29.90
N ALA A 299 -6.63 2.94 28.81
CA ALA A 299 -6.16 4.17 28.19
C ALA A 299 -6.22 5.37 29.12
N LYS A 300 -7.28 5.53 29.93
CA LYS A 300 -7.37 6.58 30.96
C LYS A 300 -6.20 6.52 31.95
N LYS A 301 -5.76 5.32 32.35
CA LYS A 301 -4.60 5.14 33.23
C LYS A 301 -3.28 5.52 32.54
N MET A 302 -3.21 5.39 31.22
CA MET A 302 -2.01 5.67 30.43
C MET A 302 -1.92 7.13 29.97
N SER A 303 -3.05 7.81 29.82
CA SER A 303 -3.12 9.22 29.40
C SER A 303 -2.67 10.16 30.53
N ARG A 304 -1.53 10.82 30.36
CA ARG A 304 -1.00 11.77 31.34
C ARG A 304 0.02 12.73 30.72
N GLN A 305 0.16 13.89 31.33
CA GLN A 305 1.22 14.84 31.00
C GLN A 305 2.42 14.62 31.93
N GLU A 306 3.61 14.51 31.37
CA GLU A 306 4.87 14.54 32.14
C GLU A 306 5.82 15.56 31.51
N GLY A 307 6.10 16.64 32.26
CA GLY A 307 6.81 17.79 31.74
C GLY A 307 6.08 18.40 30.53
N GLU A 308 6.80 18.56 29.43
CA GLU A 308 6.26 19.07 28.16
C GLU A 308 5.65 17.97 27.28
N THR A 309 5.79 16.69 27.65
CA THR A 309 5.30 15.58 26.84
C THR A 309 3.91 15.15 27.26
N GLN A 310 2.96 15.21 26.32
CA GLN A 310 1.66 14.59 26.46
C GLN A 310 1.71 13.13 26.01
N TYR A 311 1.42 12.20 26.92
CA TYR A 311 1.25 10.79 26.62
C TYR A 311 -0.24 10.46 26.44
N SER A 312 -0.53 9.71 25.39
CA SER A 312 -1.87 9.26 25.01
C SER A 312 -2.07 7.79 25.36
N GLY A 313 -3.24 7.42 25.88
CA GLY A 313 -3.51 6.03 26.24
C GLY A 313 -3.87 5.12 25.07
N LEU A 314 -4.67 5.60 24.11
CA LEU A 314 -5.19 4.79 23.01
C LEU A 314 -5.42 5.63 21.77
N THR A 315 -5.01 5.10 20.63
CA THR A 315 -5.45 5.58 19.32
C THR A 315 -5.90 4.43 18.42
N MET A 316 -6.53 4.77 17.30
CA MET A 316 -6.87 3.84 16.21
C MET A 316 -6.55 4.47 14.86
N ASP A 317 -6.44 3.64 13.83
CA ASP A 317 -6.08 4.09 12.48
C ASP A 317 -7.21 4.88 11.84
N VAL A 318 -8.43 4.35 11.87
CA VAL A 318 -9.64 4.96 11.29
C VAL A 318 -10.88 4.59 12.10
N TRP A 319 -11.84 5.52 12.21
CA TRP A 319 -13.09 5.30 12.95
C TRP A 319 -13.93 4.15 12.38
N THR A 320 -13.79 3.85 11.09
CA THR A 320 -14.53 2.76 10.44
C THR A 320 -14.19 1.39 11.01
N ARG A 321 -13.07 1.20 11.72
CA ARG A 321 -12.82 -0.10 12.37
C ARG A 321 -13.93 -0.50 13.34
N LEU A 322 -14.52 0.48 14.02
CA LEU A 322 -15.65 0.27 14.91
C LEU A 322 -16.92 -0.17 14.15
N THR A 323 -17.25 0.51 13.05
CA THR A 323 -18.41 0.14 12.23
C THR A 323 -18.21 -1.21 11.53
N LEU A 324 -17.02 -1.48 11.00
CA LEU A 324 -16.70 -2.72 10.31
C LEU A 324 -16.71 -3.93 11.26
N GLN A 325 -16.29 -3.77 12.51
CA GLN A 325 -16.43 -4.82 13.54
C GLN A 325 -17.90 -5.13 13.85
N LEU A 326 -18.80 -4.15 13.74
CA LEU A 326 -20.25 -4.40 13.83
C LEU A 326 -20.85 -4.98 12.54
N GLY A 327 -20.12 -4.93 11.42
CA GLY A 327 -20.56 -5.40 10.10
C GLY A 327 -21.34 -4.36 9.32
N ILE A 328 -21.20 -3.08 9.65
CA ILE A 328 -21.93 -1.99 9.00
C ILE A 328 -20.99 -1.10 8.18
N LEU A 329 -21.39 -0.84 6.94
CA LEU A 329 -20.73 0.05 5.99
C LEU A 329 -21.57 1.33 5.82
N PRO A 330 -20.98 2.44 5.32
CA PRO A 330 -21.74 3.66 5.02
C PRO A 330 -22.95 3.43 4.10
N VAL A 331 -22.87 2.47 3.17
CA VAL A 331 -23.95 2.12 2.24
C VAL A 331 -24.36 0.66 2.44
N ASN A 332 -25.65 0.41 2.53
CA ASN A 332 -26.23 -0.93 2.56
C ASN A 332 -26.29 -1.52 1.14
N ALA A 333 -25.62 -2.66 0.93
CA ALA A 333 -25.54 -3.30 -0.38
C ALA A 333 -26.88 -3.84 -0.92
N ALA A 334 -27.83 -4.17 -0.04
CA ALA A 334 -29.15 -4.67 -0.44
C ALA A 334 -30.05 -3.54 -0.94
N THR A 335 -30.00 -2.38 -0.30
CA THR A 335 -30.91 -1.26 -0.58
C THR A 335 -30.28 -0.13 -1.40
N ASN A 336 -28.94 -0.11 -1.53
CA ASN A 336 -28.17 1.02 -2.03
C ASN A 336 -28.52 2.35 -1.33
N LYS A 337 -28.80 2.29 -0.02
CA LYS A 337 -29.07 3.46 0.81
C LYS A 337 -28.02 3.62 1.90
N SER A 338 -27.81 4.85 2.34
CA SER A 338 -26.96 5.18 3.46
C SER A 338 -27.43 4.49 4.77
N ASN A 339 -26.47 4.07 5.58
CA ASN A 339 -26.67 3.53 6.94
C ASN A 339 -26.36 4.57 8.04
N LEU A 340 -25.96 5.79 7.68
CA LEU A 340 -25.38 6.77 8.60
C LEU A 340 -26.32 7.16 9.75
N THR A 341 -27.63 7.14 9.50
CA THR A 341 -28.66 7.50 10.49
C THR A 341 -29.13 6.33 11.36
N THR A 342 -28.66 5.11 11.11
CA THR A 342 -29.07 3.92 11.89
C THR A 342 -28.46 3.92 13.30
N ASP A 343 -29.20 3.37 14.27
CA ASP A 343 -28.75 3.29 15.67
C ASP A 343 -27.43 2.53 15.82
N THR A 344 -27.24 1.47 15.02
CA THR A 344 -25.99 0.68 15.05
C THR A 344 -24.79 1.50 14.56
N PHE A 345 -24.97 2.33 13.54
CA PHE A 345 -23.90 3.21 13.06
C PHE A 345 -23.58 4.30 14.09
N LYS A 346 -24.62 4.94 14.65
CA LYS A 346 -24.47 5.96 15.70
C LYS A 346 -23.76 5.40 16.94
N LYS A 347 -24.14 4.20 17.41
CA LYS A 347 -23.45 3.51 18.53
C LYS A 347 -21.95 3.35 18.30
N ALA A 348 -21.52 3.01 17.07
CA ALA A 348 -20.10 2.92 16.76
C ALA A 348 -19.40 4.28 16.79
N LEU A 349 -20.04 5.34 16.29
CA LEU A 349 -19.50 6.70 16.34
C LEU A 349 -19.42 7.24 17.78
N GLU A 350 -20.35 6.88 18.64
CA GLU A 350 -20.30 7.23 20.07
C GLU A 350 -19.09 6.59 20.76
N ILE A 351 -18.77 5.32 20.47
CA ILE A 351 -17.53 4.70 20.97
C ILE A 351 -16.29 5.42 20.42
N ALA A 352 -16.29 5.77 19.13
CA ALA A 352 -15.20 6.55 18.54
C ALA A 352 -15.01 7.88 19.29
N LYS A 353 -16.12 8.56 19.62
CA LYS A 353 -16.12 9.80 20.39
C LYS A 353 -15.62 9.59 21.81
N GLN A 354 -16.04 8.53 22.50
CA GLN A 354 -15.57 8.22 23.85
C GLN A 354 -14.05 8.02 23.88
N ILE A 355 -13.47 7.35 22.87
CA ILE A 355 -12.01 7.19 22.74
C ILE A 355 -11.33 8.56 22.50
N TYR A 356 -11.91 9.37 21.63
CA TYR A 356 -11.43 10.73 21.31
C TYR A 356 -11.47 11.69 22.49
N SER A 357 -12.42 11.50 23.40
CA SER A 357 -12.66 12.36 24.56
C SER A 357 -12.06 11.81 25.85
N ILE A 358 -11.22 10.76 25.80
CA ILE A 358 -10.47 10.29 26.98
C ILE A 358 -9.63 11.47 27.53
N PRO A 359 -9.76 11.80 28.83
CA PRO A 359 -8.96 12.87 29.43
C PRO A 359 -7.46 12.65 29.22
N GLY A 360 -6.74 13.68 28.76
CA GLY A 360 -5.31 13.58 28.45
C GLY A 360 -4.99 12.74 27.20
N ASN A 361 -5.97 12.37 26.38
CA ASN A 361 -5.75 11.66 25.12
C ASN A 361 -6.04 12.62 23.95
N PRO A 362 -5.11 13.52 23.57
CA PRO A 362 -5.37 14.49 22.51
C PRO A 362 -5.88 13.79 21.24
N PRO A 363 -6.92 14.34 20.59
CA PRO A 363 -7.59 13.70 19.48
C PRO A 363 -6.65 13.56 18.27
N LYS A 364 -6.12 12.36 18.06
CA LYS A 364 -5.29 12.02 16.88
C LYS A 364 -5.55 10.58 16.45
N LEU A 365 -6.42 10.38 15.47
CA LEU A 365 -6.41 9.15 14.65
C LEU A 365 -5.07 9.03 13.90
N GLY A 366 -4.70 7.80 13.58
CA GLY A 366 -3.53 7.49 12.77
C GLY A 366 -2.34 6.96 13.57
N GLY A 367 -1.38 6.39 12.84
CA GLY A 367 -0.28 5.63 13.43
C GLY A 367 0.91 6.45 13.93
N ASP A 368 1.06 7.72 13.52
CA ASP A 368 2.25 8.52 13.82
C ASP A 368 2.51 8.71 15.34
N PRO A 369 1.51 9.00 16.18
CA PRO A 369 1.71 9.09 17.64
C PRO A 369 2.28 7.81 18.27
N PHE A 370 1.98 6.65 17.70
CA PHE A 370 2.45 5.35 18.18
C PHE A 370 3.78 4.94 17.55
N LEU A 371 3.86 4.97 16.21
CA LEU A 371 4.99 4.45 15.44
C LEU A 371 6.19 5.40 15.42
N LYS A 372 5.96 6.71 15.25
CA LYS A 372 7.02 7.71 15.09
C LYS A 372 7.33 8.42 16.39
N ASN A 373 6.30 9.01 17.01
CA ASN A 373 6.48 9.84 18.19
C ASN A 373 6.65 9.01 19.46
N LYS A 374 6.17 7.76 19.45
CA LYS A 374 6.23 6.82 20.57
C LYS A 374 5.58 7.37 21.86
N THR A 375 4.63 8.31 21.72
CA THR A 375 3.93 8.95 22.83
C THR A 375 2.56 8.32 23.13
N THR A 376 2.14 7.33 22.35
CA THR A 376 0.87 6.62 22.58
C THR A 376 1.13 5.21 23.11
N ALA A 377 0.40 4.82 24.16
CA ALA A 377 0.56 3.55 24.83
C ALA A 377 -0.01 2.38 24.02
N MET A 378 -1.20 2.54 23.43
CA MET A 378 -1.89 1.48 22.68
C MET A 378 -2.39 1.97 21.32
N PHE A 379 -2.32 1.12 20.31
CA PHE A 379 -2.78 1.38 18.96
C PHE A 379 -3.61 0.21 18.44
N ALA A 380 -4.92 0.45 18.26
CA ALA A 380 -5.84 -0.51 17.66
C ALA A 380 -5.84 -0.33 16.14
N SER A 381 -5.28 -1.27 15.40
CA SER A 381 -5.05 -1.12 13.95
C SER A 381 -5.08 -2.45 13.21
N ILE A 382 -4.93 -2.40 11.89
CA ILE A 382 -4.62 -3.55 11.01
C ILE A 382 -3.22 -4.13 11.29
N SER A 383 -2.76 -5.10 10.49
CA SER A 383 -1.43 -5.67 10.63
C SER A 383 -0.36 -4.58 10.51
N LEU A 384 0.52 -4.50 11.51
CA LEU A 384 1.70 -3.63 11.51
C LEU A 384 3.00 -4.44 11.49
N LEU A 385 2.92 -5.75 11.19
CA LEU A 385 4.08 -6.64 11.23
C LEU A 385 5.12 -6.35 10.15
N ASP A 386 4.74 -5.64 9.08
CA ASP A 386 5.68 -5.14 8.07
C ASP A 386 6.49 -3.92 8.56
N VAL A 387 6.03 -3.20 9.59
CA VAL A 387 6.61 -1.90 10.02
C VAL A 387 7.22 -1.96 11.42
N LEU A 388 6.56 -2.63 12.35
CA LEU A 388 6.97 -2.68 13.75
C LEU A 388 8.38 -3.25 13.99
N PRO A 389 8.83 -4.32 13.29
CA PRO A 389 10.19 -4.82 13.38
C PRO A 389 11.30 -3.77 13.22
N THR A 390 11.09 -2.77 12.37
CA THR A 390 12.08 -1.73 12.05
C THR A 390 11.78 -0.38 12.71
N SER A 391 10.71 -0.29 13.51
CA SER A 391 10.28 0.96 14.17
C SER A 391 11.18 1.42 15.33
N GLY A 392 12.01 0.49 15.86
CA GLY A 392 12.74 0.71 17.11
C GLY A 392 11.84 0.90 18.32
N LEU A 393 10.57 0.50 18.26
CA LEU A 393 9.64 0.49 19.38
C LEU A 393 9.84 -0.79 20.19
N ASN A 394 9.86 -0.72 21.52
CA ASN A 394 9.71 -1.90 22.36
C ASN A 394 8.23 -2.26 22.44
N TRP A 395 7.74 -3.01 21.47
CA TRP A 395 6.31 -3.31 21.32
C TRP A 395 5.98 -4.76 21.60
N ASP A 396 4.71 -5.01 21.89
CA ASP A 396 4.11 -6.34 21.85
C ASP A 396 2.62 -6.19 21.47
N VAL A 397 1.88 -7.28 21.41
CA VAL A 397 0.53 -7.33 20.85
C VAL A 397 -0.44 -8.04 21.80
N ALA A 398 -1.68 -7.54 21.84
CA ALA A 398 -2.82 -8.18 22.49
C ALA A 398 -3.97 -8.35 21.48
N GLN A 399 -4.94 -9.18 21.83
CA GLN A 399 -6.15 -9.39 21.05
C GLN A 399 -6.85 -8.06 20.75
N TYR A 400 -7.44 -7.94 19.56
CA TYR A 400 -8.21 -6.75 19.18
C TYR A 400 -9.41 -6.54 20.13
N PRO A 401 -9.63 -5.31 20.65
CA PRO A 401 -10.76 -5.06 21.55
C PRO A 401 -12.08 -5.35 20.84
N SER A 402 -13.01 -5.95 21.57
CA SER A 402 -14.30 -6.36 21.03
C SER A 402 -15.44 -5.51 21.59
N TYR A 403 -16.57 -5.48 20.89
CA TYR A 403 -17.82 -5.05 21.51
C TYR A 403 -18.24 -6.08 22.55
N LYS A 404 -18.77 -5.62 23.69
CA LYS A 404 -19.20 -6.51 24.78
C LYS A 404 -20.21 -7.57 24.34
N ASP A 405 -21.12 -7.22 23.42
CA ASP A 405 -22.13 -8.10 22.84
C ASP A 405 -21.63 -8.91 21.63
N LYS A 406 -20.39 -8.67 21.17
CA LYS A 406 -19.74 -9.42 20.08
C LYS A 406 -18.27 -9.73 20.43
N PRO A 407 -18.02 -10.65 21.39
CA PRO A 407 -16.66 -10.96 21.81
C PRO A 407 -15.88 -11.73 20.73
N ASN A 408 -14.55 -11.58 20.73
CA ASN A 408 -13.62 -12.35 19.90
C ASN A 408 -13.82 -12.21 18.38
N ILE A 409 -14.37 -11.08 17.94
CA ILE A 409 -14.39 -10.73 16.51
C ILE A 409 -13.57 -9.47 16.28
N PHE A 410 -12.92 -9.38 15.14
CA PHE A 410 -12.39 -8.11 14.63
C PHE A 410 -13.29 -7.61 13.51
N THR A 411 -12.74 -6.81 12.60
CA THR A 411 -13.46 -6.34 11.42
C THR A 411 -13.73 -7.48 10.44
N GLN A 412 -14.09 -7.15 9.20
CA GLN A 412 -14.41 -8.11 8.15
C GLN A 412 -13.18 -8.80 7.55
N TYR A 413 -13.41 -9.67 6.57
CA TYR A 413 -12.39 -10.11 5.63
C TYR A 413 -11.84 -8.89 4.87
N ASP A 414 -10.71 -8.38 5.34
CA ASP A 414 -9.94 -7.31 4.73
C ASP A 414 -8.87 -7.97 3.83
N LEU A 415 -9.19 -8.05 2.53
CA LEU A 415 -8.49 -8.90 1.57
C LEU A 415 -7.68 -8.06 0.60
N HIS A 416 -6.41 -8.40 0.50
CA HIS A 416 -5.54 -7.94 -0.57
C HIS A 416 -5.61 -8.93 -1.73
N ILE A 417 -5.96 -8.42 -2.91
CA ILE A 417 -6.31 -9.20 -4.08
C ILE A 417 -5.30 -8.92 -5.19
N MET A 418 -4.97 -9.93 -5.98
CA MET A 418 -4.32 -9.77 -7.28
C MET A 418 -5.33 -10.06 -8.39
N ALA A 419 -5.41 -9.17 -9.37
CA ALA A 419 -6.30 -9.27 -10.51
C ALA A 419 -5.56 -9.16 -11.84
N ILE A 420 -6.14 -9.75 -12.89
CA ILE A 420 -5.68 -9.64 -14.28
C ILE A 420 -6.49 -8.55 -14.97
N SER A 421 -5.80 -7.59 -15.57
CA SER A 421 -6.43 -6.51 -16.31
C SER A 421 -7.15 -7.03 -17.56
N SER A 422 -8.35 -6.50 -17.82
CA SER A 422 -9.12 -6.78 -19.04
C SER A 422 -8.34 -6.40 -20.31
N THR A 423 -7.42 -5.43 -20.19
CA THR A 423 -6.58 -4.90 -21.28
C THR A 423 -5.28 -5.66 -21.50
N SER A 424 -4.92 -6.62 -20.64
CA SER A 424 -3.70 -7.42 -20.82
C SER A 424 -3.76 -8.24 -22.10
N LYS A 425 -2.68 -8.24 -22.86
CA LYS A 425 -2.47 -9.14 -24.02
C LYS A 425 -1.89 -10.50 -23.61
N TYR A 426 -1.44 -10.63 -22.37
CA TYR A 426 -0.71 -11.79 -21.85
C TYR A 426 -1.50 -12.49 -20.72
N LYS A 427 -2.82 -12.62 -20.87
CA LYS A 427 -3.71 -13.12 -19.81
C LYS A 427 -3.32 -14.51 -19.29
N ASP A 428 -2.89 -15.41 -20.17
CA ASP A 428 -2.47 -16.75 -19.76
C ASP A 428 -1.16 -16.74 -18.95
N ASP A 429 -0.19 -15.92 -19.35
CA ASP A 429 1.07 -15.76 -18.61
C ASP A 429 0.87 -14.99 -17.30
N ALA A 430 -0.07 -14.03 -17.26
CA ALA A 430 -0.51 -13.36 -16.04
C ALA A 430 -1.17 -14.34 -15.07
N LEU A 431 -2.03 -15.24 -15.55
CA LEU A 431 -2.63 -16.29 -14.72
C LEU A 431 -1.57 -17.25 -14.18
N LYS A 432 -0.65 -17.71 -15.02
CA LYS A 432 0.47 -18.56 -14.59
C LYS A 432 1.29 -17.88 -13.49
N SER A 433 1.60 -16.61 -13.66
CA SER A 433 2.36 -15.81 -12.69
C SER A 433 1.60 -15.67 -11.37
N MET A 434 0.30 -15.39 -11.43
CA MET A 434 -0.59 -15.37 -10.26
C MET A 434 -0.63 -16.72 -9.53
N GLN A 435 -0.66 -17.84 -10.25
CA GLN A 435 -0.63 -19.18 -9.65
C GLN A 435 0.71 -19.50 -8.97
N VAL A 436 1.84 -18.96 -9.47
CA VAL A 436 3.13 -19.08 -8.76
C VAL A 436 3.08 -18.30 -7.46
N PHE A 437 2.61 -17.05 -7.51
CA PHE A 437 2.49 -16.20 -6.34
C PHE A 437 1.61 -16.81 -5.24
N LEU A 438 0.54 -17.53 -5.64
CA LEU A 438 -0.39 -18.21 -4.74
C LEU A 438 -0.03 -19.69 -4.48
N SER A 439 1.19 -20.11 -4.79
CA SER A 439 1.65 -21.48 -4.55
C SER A 439 1.88 -21.77 -3.06
N ASP A 440 1.96 -23.06 -2.69
CA ASP A 440 2.30 -23.48 -1.33
C ASP A 440 3.67 -22.92 -0.90
N ASP A 441 4.66 -22.96 -1.78
CA ASP A 441 6.03 -22.50 -1.48
C ASP A 441 6.08 -21.00 -1.20
N VAL A 442 5.43 -20.20 -2.05
CA VAL A 442 5.38 -18.75 -1.85
C VAL A 442 4.52 -18.40 -0.64
N SER A 443 3.42 -19.11 -0.41
CA SER A 443 2.58 -18.92 0.78
C SER A 443 3.34 -19.22 2.08
N ARG A 444 4.19 -20.26 2.07
CA ARG A 444 5.10 -20.57 3.19
C ARG A 444 6.06 -19.41 3.43
N ILE A 445 6.77 -18.94 2.40
CA ILE A 445 7.74 -17.83 2.49
C ILE A 445 7.05 -16.55 2.98
N SER A 446 5.91 -16.20 2.40
CA SER A 446 5.13 -15.02 2.79
C SER A 446 4.73 -15.09 4.26
N THR A 447 4.29 -16.25 4.72
CA THR A 447 3.83 -16.42 6.11
C THR A 447 4.99 -16.43 7.10
N SER A 448 6.10 -17.11 6.77
CA SER A 448 7.26 -17.25 7.65
C SER A 448 8.11 -16.01 7.76
N GLN A 449 8.38 -15.34 6.64
CA GLN A 449 9.33 -14.24 6.60
C GLN A 449 8.67 -12.88 6.77
N THR A 450 7.42 -12.72 6.32
CA THR A 450 6.77 -11.39 6.34
C THR A 450 5.60 -11.31 7.34
N GLY A 451 5.21 -12.40 7.99
CA GLY A 451 4.08 -12.39 8.94
C GLY A 451 2.74 -12.04 8.29
N ARG A 452 2.58 -12.33 6.99
CA ARG A 452 1.30 -12.20 6.29
C ARG A 452 0.42 -13.40 6.65
N VAL A 453 -0.86 -13.17 6.93
CA VAL A 453 -1.79 -14.28 7.19
C VAL A 453 -2.08 -14.98 5.86
N PRO A 454 -1.82 -16.30 5.76
CA PRO A 454 -2.11 -17.09 4.58
C PRO A 454 -3.62 -17.23 4.42
N LEU A 455 -4.06 -17.28 3.17
CA LEU A 455 -5.45 -17.58 2.80
C LEU A 455 -5.67 -19.03 2.38
N LEU A 456 -4.66 -19.87 2.53
CA LEU A 456 -4.77 -21.31 2.30
C LEU A 456 -5.30 -22.00 3.56
N VAL A 457 -6.22 -22.95 3.40
CA VAL A 457 -6.91 -23.62 4.53
C VAL A 457 -6.06 -24.68 5.24
N ASP A 458 -4.94 -25.09 4.63
CA ASP A 458 -4.04 -26.06 5.23
C ASP A 458 -3.48 -25.50 6.55
N PRO A 459 -3.74 -26.16 7.70
CA PRO A 459 -3.37 -25.64 9.01
C PRO A 459 -1.86 -25.47 9.19
N LYS A 460 -1.03 -26.18 8.40
CA LYS A 460 0.44 -26.06 8.46
C LYS A 460 0.92 -24.62 8.28
N PHE A 461 0.19 -23.82 7.49
CA PHE A 461 0.61 -22.44 7.22
C PHE A 461 0.52 -21.55 8.46
N LYS A 462 -0.35 -21.87 9.43
CA LYS A 462 -0.41 -21.12 10.69
C LYS A 462 0.85 -21.32 11.54
N GLU A 463 1.46 -22.50 11.47
CA GLU A 463 2.70 -22.81 12.21
C GLU A 463 3.89 -22.01 11.67
N TYR A 464 3.87 -21.64 10.39
CA TYR A 464 4.88 -20.79 9.80
C TYR A 464 4.76 -19.33 10.22
N PHE A 465 3.66 -18.87 10.80
CA PHE A 465 3.40 -17.43 10.96
C PHE A 465 4.51 -16.71 11.73
N GLY A 466 5.28 -15.88 11.01
CA GLY A 466 6.41 -15.12 11.54
C GLY A 466 7.59 -15.94 12.04
N SER A 467 7.64 -17.26 11.77
CA SER A 467 8.63 -18.19 12.34
C SER A 467 10.08 -17.91 11.89
N GLU A 468 10.24 -17.31 10.72
CA GLU A 468 11.53 -16.95 10.12
C GLU A 468 11.80 -15.44 10.19
N ASN A 469 10.91 -14.64 10.79
CA ASN A 469 11.08 -13.20 10.92
C ASN A 469 11.75 -12.83 12.25
N PRO A 470 13.00 -12.33 12.24
CA PRO A 470 13.71 -12.00 13.48
C PRO A 470 13.01 -10.95 14.34
N GLY A 471 12.31 -9.99 13.73
CA GLY A 471 11.61 -8.92 14.43
C GLY A 471 10.31 -9.36 15.11
N LEU A 472 9.84 -10.57 14.83
CA LEU A 472 8.65 -11.16 15.44
C LEU A 472 9.00 -12.15 16.57
N LYS A 473 10.29 -12.48 16.76
CA LYS A 473 10.74 -13.39 17.81
C LYS A 473 10.37 -12.86 19.20
N GLY A 474 9.72 -13.71 20.00
CA GLY A 474 9.34 -13.40 21.38
C GLY A 474 8.11 -12.49 21.53
N LYS A 475 7.42 -12.14 20.43
CA LYS A 475 6.15 -11.41 20.46
C LYS A 475 4.97 -12.35 20.74
N LYS A 476 3.89 -11.85 21.34
CA LYS A 476 2.67 -12.61 21.66
C LYS A 476 1.76 -12.83 20.44
N LEU A 477 2.31 -13.31 19.32
CA LEU A 477 1.58 -13.41 18.06
C LEU A 477 0.32 -14.30 18.12
N SER A 478 0.26 -15.25 19.05
CA SER A 478 -0.94 -16.07 19.27
C SER A 478 -2.19 -15.25 19.60
N SER A 479 -2.04 -14.06 20.18
CA SER A 479 -3.14 -13.15 20.53
C SER A 479 -3.91 -12.66 19.31
N ILE A 480 -3.24 -12.53 18.16
CA ILE A 480 -3.84 -12.10 16.89
C ILE A 480 -4.93 -13.08 16.43
N PHE A 481 -4.70 -14.38 16.63
CA PHE A 481 -5.60 -15.45 16.17
C PHE A 481 -6.76 -15.74 17.13
N LYS A 482 -6.84 -15.05 18.26
CA LYS A 482 -7.96 -15.18 19.21
C LYS A 482 -9.22 -14.49 18.70
N SER A 483 -9.08 -13.50 17.82
CA SER A 483 -10.21 -12.88 17.13
C SER A 483 -10.40 -13.49 15.74
N LYS A 484 -11.66 -13.61 15.31
CA LYS A 484 -12.04 -14.07 13.97
C LYS A 484 -12.65 -12.93 13.14
N PRO A 485 -12.58 -12.98 11.79
CA PRO A 485 -13.26 -12.01 10.97
C PRO A 485 -14.76 -12.01 11.31
N ASN A 486 -15.41 -10.85 11.28
CA ASN A 486 -16.84 -10.74 11.50
C ASN A 486 -17.58 -11.59 10.44
N PRO A 487 -18.28 -12.67 10.83
CA PRO A 487 -18.96 -13.56 9.89
C PRO A 487 -20.18 -12.89 9.23
N ASN A 488 -20.68 -11.80 9.80
CA ASN A 488 -21.83 -11.03 9.32
C ASN A 488 -21.39 -9.70 8.67
N ALA A 489 -20.20 -9.67 8.07
CA ALA A 489 -19.71 -8.48 7.38
C ALA A 489 -20.61 -8.11 6.19
N ALA A 490 -20.97 -6.84 6.08
CA ALA A 490 -21.68 -6.33 4.91
C ALA A 490 -20.77 -6.36 3.67
N ALA A 491 -21.36 -6.68 2.51
CA ALA A 491 -20.66 -6.62 1.23
C ALA A 491 -20.35 -5.17 0.86
N PHE A 492 -19.15 -4.93 0.31
CA PHE A 492 -18.79 -3.64 -0.24
C PHE A 492 -19.58 -3.32 -1.52
N THR A 493 -20.10 -2.10 -1.60
CA THR A 493 -20.73 -1.60 -2.82
C THR A 493 -19.71 -0.90 -3.70
N LYS A 494 -20.04 -0.69 -4.99
CA LYS A 494 -19.22 0.18 -5.87
C LYS A 494 -19.07 1.61 -5.32
N TRP A 495 -19.97 2.03 -4.42
CA TRP A 495 -19.97 3.34 -3.78
C TRP A 495 -19.07 3.43 -2.54
N HIS A 496 -18.37 2.36 -2.15
CA HIS A 496 -17.63 2.31 -0.90
C HIS A 496 -16.64 3.47 -0.75
N SER A 497 -15.73 3.66 -1.71
CA SER A 497 -14.71 4.71 -1.66
C SER A 497 -15.32 6.10 -1.50
N LYS A 498 -16.34 6.43 -2.30
CA LYS A 498 -16.98 7.75 -2.26
C LYS A 498 -17.83 7.97 -1.01
N SER A 499 -18.60 6.98 -0.60
CA SER A 499 -19.42 7.07 0.61
C SER A 499 -18.55 7.15 1.88
N TYR A 500 -17.41 6.47 1.90
CA TYR A 500 -16.41 6.63 2.95
C TYR A 500 -15.83 8.03 2.98
N GLU A 501 -15.45 8.61 1.84
CA GLU A 501 -14.94 9.99 1.75
C GLU A 501 -15.93 11.00 2.36
N ILE A 502 -17.21 10.92 1.94
CA ILE A 502 -18.29 11.78 2.44
C ILE A 502 -18.51 11.57 3.94
N ALA A 503 -18.65 10.31 4.39
CA ALA A 503 -18.85 10.00 5.79
C ALA A 503 -17.67 10.50 6.65
N ASN A 504 -16.44 10.27 6.20
CA ASN A 504 -15.23 10.63 6.93
C ASN A 504 -15.13 12.14 7.16
N LYS A 505 -15.54 12.97 6.19
CA LYS A 505 -15.61 14.43 6.34
C LYS A 505 -16.48 14.83 7.54
N HIS A 506 -17.75 14.42 7.55
CA HIS A 506 -18.71 14.81 8.60
C HIS A 506 -18.43 14.13 9.94
N VAL A 507 -18.01 12.87 9.94
CA VAL A 507 -17.61 12.16 11.17
C VAL A 507 -16.39 12.83 11.82
N THR A 508 -15.42 13.28 11.03
CA THR A 508 -14.26 14.01 11.56
C THR A 508 -14.66 15.34 12.20
N GLU A 509 -15.67 16.04 11.67
CA GLU A 509 -16.21 17.25 12.29
C GLU A 509 -16.85 16.94 13.65
N TYR A 510 -17.62 15.86 13.75
CA TYR A 510 -18.19 15.38 15.02
C TYR A 510 -17.13 14.98 16.05
N LEU A 511 -16.14 14.19 15.63
CA LEU A 511 -15.06 13.74 16.53
C LEU A 511 -14.26 14.93 17.09
N ASN A 512 -14.16 16.04 16.33
CA ASN A 512 -13.49 17.27 16.74
C ASN A 512 -14.43 18.34 17.35
N ASP A 513 -15.63 17.96 17.81
CA ASP A 513 -16.58 18.85 18.50
C ASP A 513 -17.07 20.05 17.66
N LYS A 514 -16.97 19.98 16.32
CA LYS A 514 -17.46 21.04 15.43
C LYS A 514 -18.96 20.99 15.21
N ILE A 515 -19.53 19.78 15.20
CA ILE A 515 -20.97 19.51 15.03
C ILE A 515 -21.38 18.33 15.92
N ASP A 516 -22.66 18.22 16.24
CA ASP A 516 -23.19 17.09 16.99
C ASP A 516 -23.40 15.83 16.10
N LEU A 517 -23.60 14.69 16.74
CA LEU A 517 -23.76 13.38 16.08
C LEU A 517 -24.93 13.36 15.09
N ASN A 518 -26.08 13.98 15.42
CA ASN A 518 -27.25 13.97 14.55
C ASN A 518 -27.01 14.84 13.33
N THR A 519 -26.38 16.01 13.50
CA THR A 519 -25.98 16.86 12.36
C THR A 519 -24.98 16.15 11.45
N ALA A 520 -23.93 15.54 12.00
CA ALA A 520 -22.92 14.81 11.22
C ALA A 520 -23.52 13.65 10.42
N THR A 521 -24.33 12.81 11.08
CA THR A 521 -24.93 11.65 10.43
C THR A 521 -25.98 12.03 9.41
N ARG A 522 -26.82 13.04 9.67
CA ARG A 522 -27.81 13.55 8.71
C ARG A 522 -27.15 14.15 7.47
N ASN A 523 -26.15 15.02 7.64
CA ASN A 523 -25.47 15.64 6.50
C ASN A 523 -24.77 14.59 5.61
N ALA A 524 -24.10 13.61 6.23
CA ALA A 524 -23.48 12.52 5.49
C ALA A 524 -24.52 11.65 4.77
N ASP A 525 -25.65 11.36 5.42
CA ASP A 525 -26.73 10.54 4.85
C ASP A 525 -27.35 11.19 3.61
N GLU A 526 -27.69 12.48 3.70
CA GLU A 526 -28.25 13.27 2.60
C GLU A 526 -27.25 13.33 1.41
N GLU A 527 -25.98 13.60 1.68
CA GLU A 527 -24.94 13.71 0.65
C GLU A 527 -24.63 12.37 -0.03
N ILE A 528 -24.57 11.27 0.73
CA ILE A 528 -24.37 9.92 0.18
C ILE A 528 -25.56 9.49 -0.68
N ASN A 529 -26.78 9.63 -0.17
CA ASN A 529 -27.98 9.22 -0.91
C ASN A 529 -28.15 10.05 -2.20
N LYS A 530 -27.87 11.36 -2.15
CA LYS A 530 -27.84 12.22 -3.33
C LYS A 530 -26.80 11.76 -4.34
N TRP A 531 -25.58 11.44 -3.90
CA TRP A 531 -24.53 10.95 -4.80
C TRP A 531 -24.94 9.67 -5.52
N ILE A 532 -25.53 8.71 -4.80
CA ILE A 532 -26.01 7.44 -5.37
C ILE A 532 -27.14 7.70 -6.38
N GLN A 533 -28.05 8.63 -6.09
CA GLN A 533 -29.12 8.99 -7.02
C GLN A 533 -28.60 9.64 -8.31
N ASP A 534 -27.60 10.51 -8.19
CA ASP A 534 -27.01 11.25 -9.30
C ASP A 534 -26.05 10.37 -10.15
N ASN A 535 -25.67 9.19 -9.65
CA ASN A 535 -24.75 8.25 -10.29
C ASN A 535 -25.30 6.81 -10.17
N PRO A 536 -26.20 6.31 -11.03
CA PRO A 536 -26.78 4.97 -10.89
C PRO A 536 -25.82 3.80 -11.14
#